data_AF-A0A7Y3FZW1-F1
#
_entry.id   AF-A0A7Y3FZW1-F1
#
_cell.length_a   1.000
_cell.length_b   1.000
_cell.length_c   1.000
_cell.angle_alpha   90.00
_cell.angle_beta   90.00
_cell.angle_gamma   90.00
#
_symmetry.space_group_name_H-M   'P 1'
#
loop_
_entity.id
_entity.type
_entity.pdbx_description
1 polymer ?
#
loop_
_entity_poly.entity_id
_entity_poly.type
_entity_poly.pdbx_seq_one_letter_code
_entity_poly.pdbx_strand_id
1 'polypeptide(L)'
;MEDDRISLAHGNGGRFMRELIEEVFARQLAGSKIDVQADAVPIDLGDGEVMITTDGFTVQPLEFPGGDIGSLAVHGTTNDLAVSGARPMYLTL
;
A
#
# COMPACT_ATOMS: atom_id res chain seq x y z
N MET A 1 20.28 5.67 3.87
CA MET A 1 20.28 4.84 2.64
C MET A 1 21.64 4.99 2.01
N GLU A 2 22.31 3.88 1.75
CA GLU A 2 23.69 3.88 1.21
C GLU A 2 23.72 3.88 -0.32
N ASP A 3 22.60 3.49 -0.96
CA ASP A 3 22.41 3.49 -2.41
C ASP A 3 21.85 4.83 -2.94
N ASP A 4 22.48 5.37 -3.99
CA ASP A 4 22.01 6.56 -4.70
C ASP A 4 21.02 6.25 -5.85
N ARG A 5 20.57 4.99 -5.98
CA ARG A 5 19.72 4.54 -7.11
C ARG A 5 18.64 3.56 -6.66
N ILE A 6 17.47 3.66 -7.30
CA ILE A 6 16.38 2.69 -7.12
C ILE A 6 16.68 1.41 -7.92
N SER A 7 16.69 0.29 -7.22
CA SER A 7 16.81 -1.07 -7.75
C SER A 7 15.51 -1.87 -7.54
N LEU A 8 15.39 -3.03 -8.18
CA LEU A 8 14.24 -3.95 -8.00
C LEU A 8 14.06 -4.41 -6.54
N ALA A 9 15.14 -4.45 -5.75
CA ALA A 9 15.06 -4.84 -4.34
C ALA A 9 14.23 -3.85 -3.51
N HIS A 10 14.07 -2.61 -3.96
CA HIS A 10 13.24 -1.61 -3.28
C HIS A 10 11.74 -1.79 -3.54
N GLY A 11 11.33 -2.71 -4.43
CA GLY A 11 9.93 -2.98 -4.76
C GLY A 11 9.47 -4.40 -4.40
N ASN A 12 10.23 -5.16 -3.61
CA ASN A 12 9.97 -6.58 -3.36
C ASN A 12 9.30 -6.88 -2.00
N GLY A 13 8.86 -5.86 -1.25
CA GLY A 13 8.28 -6.05 0.09
C GLY A 13 9.29 -6.29 1.21
N GLY A 14 10.59 -6.33 0.91
CA GLY A 14 11.64 -6.72 1.85
C GLY A 14 12.33 -5.55 2.57
N ARG A 15 13.52 -5.85 3.11
CA ARG A 15 14.32 -4.91 3.90
C ARG A 15 14.62 -3.59 3.17
N PHE A 16 15.06 -3.67 1.91
CA PHE A 16 15.43 -2.48 1.12
C PHE A 16 14.22 -1.56 0.87
N MET A 17 13.03 -2.12 0.64
CA MET A 17 11.80 -1.32 0.54
C MET A 17 11.50 -0.59 1.86
N ARG A 18 11.64 -1.27 3.00
CA ARG A 18 11.41 -0.66 4.31
C ARG A 18 12.42 0.44 4.63
N GLU A 19 13.69 0.23 4.33
CA GLU A 19 14.73 1.28 4.47
C GLU A 19 14.40 2.51 3.61
N LEU A 20 13.96 2.32 2.37
CA LEU A 20 13.50 3.40 1.50
C LEU A 20 12.30 4.16 2.10
N ILE A 21 11.31 3.44 2.64
CA ILE A 21 10.15 4.04 3.32
C ILE A 21 10.58 4.88 4.52
N GLU A 22 11.40 4.33 5.41
CA GLU A 22 11.79 4.99 6.65
C GLU A 22 12.71 6.20 6.41
N GLU A 23 13.73 6.03 5.57
CA GLU A 23 14.79 7.03 5.44
C GLU A 23 14.47 8.15 4.46
N VAL A 24 13.59 7.88 3.48
CA VAL A 24 13.18 8.86 2.47
C VAL A 24 11.76 9.34 2.71
N PHE A 25 10.76 8.47 2.67
CA PHE A 25 9.37 8.90 2.71
C PHE A 25 8.93 9.37 4.11
N ALA A 26 9.12 8.55 5.14
CA ALA A 26 8.74 8.89 6.51
C ALA A 26 9.46 10.14 7.00
N ARG A 27 10.76 10.29 6.68
CA ARG A 27 11.53 11.49 7.01
C ARG A 27 10.95 12.76 6.39
N GLN A 28 10.56 12.72 5.11
CA GLN A 28 10.01 13.89 4.42
C GLN A 28 8.55 14.16 4.80
N LEU A 29 7.82 13.13 5.22
CA LEU A 29 6.43 13.20 5.66
C LEU A 29 6.29 13.38 7.18
N ALA A 30 7.38 13.48 7.94
CA ALA A 30 7.37 13.48 9.42
C ALA A 30 6.53 14.61 10.07
N GLY A 31 6.19 15.67 9.32
CA GLY A 31 5.26 16.72 9.77
C GLY A 31 3.77 16.34 9.67
N SER A 32 3.46 15.20 9.05
CA SER A 32 2.12 14.63 8.92
C SER A 32 1.92 13.53 9.96
N LYS A 33 0.68 13.31 10.40
CA LYS A 33 0.31 12.20 11.30
C LYS A 33 0.25 10.86 10.56
N ILE A 34 1.07 10.66 9.53
CA ILE A 34 1.06 9.46 8.70
C ILE A 34 1.82 8.36 9.43
N ASP A 35 1.11 7.27 9.72
CA ASP A 35 1.73 6.01 10.10
C ASP A 35 2.16 5.26 8.84
N VAL A 36 3.47 5.19 8.61
CA VAL A 36 4.05 4.51 7.45
C VAL A 36 4.03 2.97 7.55
N GLN A 37 3.54 2.42 8.67
CA GLN A 37 3.37 0.99 8.88
C GLN A 37 1.92 0.52 8.77
N ALA A 38 0.97 1.44 8.53
CA ALA A 38 -0.44 1.11 8.43
C ALA A 38 -0.81 0.61 7.03
N ASP A 39 -1.61 -0.47 6.96
CA ASP A 39 -2.15 -1.01 5.69
C ASP A 39 -3.29 -0.12 5.14
N ALA A 40 -3.98 0.63 6.00
CA ALA A 40 -4.95 1.65 5.64
C ALA A 40 -4.93 2.77 6.69
N VAL A 41 -5.27 3.99 6.27
CA VAL A 41 -5.31 5.16 7.16
C VAL A 41 -6.70 5.80 7.18
N PRO A 42 -7.12 6.35 8.33
CA PRO A 42 -8.37 7.09 8.41
C PRO A 42 -8.26 8.47 7.76
N ILE A 43 -9.34 8.88 7.09
CA ILE A 43 -9.56 10.25 6.63
C ILE A 43 -10.89 10.73 7.21
N ASP A 44 -10.84 11.89 7.85
CA ASP A 44 -12.04 12.61 8.31
C ASP A 44 -12.67 13.38 7.15
N LEU A 45 -13.92 13.02 6.82
CA LEU A 45 -14.71 13.69 5.78
C LEU A 45 -15.77 14.65 6.36
N GLY A 46 -15.71 14.96 7.65
CA GLY A 46 -16.65 15.84 8.35
C GLY A 46 -17.95 15.15 8.79
N ASP A 47 -18.45 14.20 7.99
CA ASP A 47 -19.65 13.40 8.30
C ASP A 47 -19.31 11.99 8.83
N GLY A 48 -18.03 11.72 9.06
CA GLY A 48 -17.52 10.44 9.54
C GLY A 48 -16.09 10.17 9.10
N GLU A 49 -15.54 9.07 9.62
CA GLU A 49 -14.20 8.59 9.29
C GLU A 49 -14.30 7.48 8.23
N VAL A 50 -13.48 7.57 7.19
CA VAL A 50 -13.35 6.55 6.15
C VAL A 50 -11.91 6.06 6.11
N MET A 51 -11.74 4.74 6.07
CA MET A 51 -10.43 4.14 5.86
C MET A 51 -10.10 4.12 4.36
N ILE A 52 -8.89 4.57 4.01
CA ILE A 52 -8.37 4.54 2.65
C ILE A 52 -7.10 3.70 2.59
N THR A 53 -6.93 2.98 1.49
CA THR A 53 -5.69 2.31 1.10
C THR A 53 -5.53 2.37 -0.41
N THR A 54 -4.33 2.09 -0.89
CA THR A 54 -4.01 1.99 -2.32
C THR A 54 -2.89 0.99 -2.51
N ASP A 55 -2.92 0.26 -3.63
CA ASP A 55 -1.85 -0.68 -3.98
C ASP A 55 -1.62 -0.69 -5.50
N GLY A 56 -0.41 -1.07 -5.90
CA GLY A 56 0.05 -1.10 -7.29
C GLY A 56 0.33 -2.53 -7.76
N PHE A 57 -0.47 -3.01 -8.73
CA PHE A 57 -0.38 -4.39 -9.21
C PHE A 57 0.40 -4.49 -10.53
N THR A 58 1.50 -5.24 -10.52
CA THR A 58 2.41 -5.38 -11.68
C THR A 58 2.77 -6.84 -12.00
N VAL A 59 1.95 -7.79 -11.53
CA VAL A 59 2.19 -9.23 -11.69
C VAL A 59 2.30 -9.66 -13.16
N GLN A 60 3.21 -10.60 -13.43
CA GLN A 60 3.37 -11.24 -14.74
C GLN A 60 3.53 -12.77 -14.56
N PRO A 61 2.87 -13.60 -15.40
CA PRO A 61 1.88 -13.25 -16.43
C PRO A 61 0.59 -12.64 -15.84
N LEU A 62 -0.24 -12.01 -16.68
CA LEU A 62 -1.49 -11.38 -16.23
C LEU A 62 -2.53 -12.40 -15.72
N GLU A 63 -2.47 -13.63 -16.22
CA GLU A 63 -3.29 -14.77 -15.81
C GLU A 63 -2.38 -15.91 -15.35
N PHE A 64 -2.69 -16.53 -14.21
CA PHE A 64 -1.87 -17.57 -13.59
C PHE A 64 -2.74 -18.59 -12.85
N PRO A 65 -2.21 -19.78 -12.50
CA PRO A 65 -2.98 -20.77 -11.75
C PRO A 65 -3.49 -20.18 -10.43
N GLY A 66 -4.81 -20.06 -10.29
CA GLY A 66 -5.47 -19.53 -9.10
C GLY A 66 -5.94 -18.08 -9.19
N GLY A 67 -5.68 -17.35 -10.29
CA GLY A 67 -6.20 -15.99 -10.46
C GLY A 67 -5.61 -15.22 -11.65
N ASP A 68 -5.92 -13.94 -11.68
CA ASP A 68 -5.41 -12.96 -12.63
C ASP A 68 -5.09 -11.63 -11.93
N ILE A 69 -4.47 -10.70 -12.66
CA ILE A 69 -4.14 -9.36 -12.15
C ILE A 69 -5.36 -8.60 -11.60
N GLY A 70 -6.54 -8.78 -12.19
CA GLY A 70 -7.77 -8.13 -11.74
C GLY A 70 -8.25 -8.69 -10.41
N SER A 71 -8.25 -10.01 -10.26
CA SER A 71 -8.56 -10.68 -9.00
C SER A 71 -7.56 -10.30 -7.91
N LEU A 72 -6.27 -10.20 -8.23
CA LEU A 72 -5.24 -9.76 -7.31
C LEU A 72 -5.48 -8.31 -6.88
N ALA A 73 -5.81 -7.43 -7.83
CA ALA A 73 -6.09 -6.02 -7.56
C ALA A 73 -7.26 -5.83 -6.60
N VAL A 74 -8.37 -6.54 -6.86
CA VAL A 74 -9.56 -6.47 -5.99
C VAL A 74 -9.28 -7.07 -4.62
N HIS A 75 -8.68 -8.27 -4.57
CA HIS A 75 -8.45 -8.95 -3.29
C HIS A 75 -7.41 -8.24 -2.43
N GLY A 76 -6.29 -7.77 -3.01
CA GLY A 76 -5.23 -7.07 -2.28
C GLY A 76 -5.77 -5.83 -1.56
N THR A 77 -6.34 -4.90 -2.32
CA THR A 77 -6.89 -3.64 -1.76
C THR A 77 -8.04 -3.90 -0.78
N THR A 78 -8.86 -4.92 -1.03
CA THR A 78 -9.93 -5.32 -0.09
C THR A 78 -9.37 -5.87 1.22
N ASN A 79 -8.29 -6.66 1.15
CA ASN A 79 -7.65 -7.25 2.31
C ASN A 79 -7.00 -6.18 3.20
N ASP A 80 -6.31 -5.20 2.63
CA ASP A 80 -5.69 -4.10 3.38
C ASP A 80 -6.71 -3.32 4.22
N LEU A 81 -7.90 -3.04 3.64
CA LEU A 81 -9.02 -2.47 4.38
C LEU A 81 -9.55 -3.41 5.47
N ALA A 82 -9.72 -4.69 5.15
CA ALA A 82 -10.29 -5.67 6.07
C ALA A 82 -9.39 -5.93 7.31
N VAL A 83 -8.07 -6.05 7.12
CA VAL A 83 -7.12 -6.23 8.24
C VAL A 83 -7.02 -4.98 9.11
N SER A 84 -7.29 -3.81 8.54
CA SER A 84 -7.40 -2.54 9.26
C SER A 84 -8.74 -2.36 9.99
N GLY A 85 -9.62 -3.37 9.96
CA GLY A 85 -10.93 -3.35 10.63
C GLY A 85 -12.02 -2.58 9.87
N ALA A 86 -11.74 -2.13 8.66
CA ALA A 86 -12.72 -1.43 7.83
C ALA A 86 -13.64 -2.42 7.12
N ARG A 87 -14.86 -1.97 6.80
CA ARG A 87 -15.72 -2.64 5.83
C ARG A 87 -15.47 -2.00 4.45
N PRO A 88 -14.94 -2.73 3.46
CA PRO A 88 -14.77 -2.22 2.10
C PRO A 88 -16.12 -1.87 1.48
N MET A 89 -16.22 -0.69 0.85
CA MET A 89 -17.47 -0.20 0.25
C MET A 89 -17.30 0.20 -1.23
N TYR A 90 -16.13 0.74 -1.60
CA TYR A 90 -15.86 1.28 -2.93
C TYR A 90 -14.43 0.97 -3.34
N LEU A 91 -14.20 0.88 -4.65
CA LEU A 91 -12.88 0.72 -5.26
C LEU A 91 -12.76 1.70 -6.43
N THR A 92 -11.53 2.14 -6.69
CA THR A 92 -11.13 2.90 -7.88
C THR A 92 -10.12 2.10 -8.69
N LEU A 93 -10.12 2.28 -10.02
CA LEU A 93 -9.16 1.67 -10.94
C LEU A 93 -8.30 2.75 -11.60
#